data_AF-A0A2D4K3N2-F1
#
_entry.id   AF-A0A2D4K3N2-F1
#
_cell.length_a   1.000
_cell.length_b   1.000
_cell.length_c   1.000
_cell.angle_alpha   90.00
_cell.angle_beta   90.00
_cell.angle_gamma   90.00
#
_symmetry.space_group_name_H-M   'P 1'
#
loop_
_entity.id
_entity.type
_entity.pdbx_description
1 polymer ?
#
loop_
_entity_poly.entity_id
_entity_poly.type
_entity_poly.pdbx_seq_one_letter_code
_entity_poly.pdbx_strand_id
1 'polypeptide(L)'
;MDATIILSILKKKLAFLSGGKDRRSGLILTIPLCLEQTNMDELSVTLDYLLSIPSEKCKARGFTVIVDGRKSQWNVVKTVVLMLQNVVPAEVSLVCVVKPDEFWDKKVTHFCFWKEKDRLGFEVILVSANKLTRYIEPSQLTEDFGGSLTYDHMDWLSKRLVSLLANVFLFQYNFQEIQSSCS
;
A
#
# COMPACT_ATOMS: atom_id res chain seq x y z
N MET A 1 -5.03 0.80 -18.98
CA MET A 1 -3.59 0.96 -18.72
C MET A 1 -2.87 -0.24 -19.31
N ASP A 2 -1.80 -0.03 -20.08
CA ASP A 2 -1.01 -1.14 -20.66
C ASP A 2 -0.39 -1.97 -19.52
N ALA A 3 -0.54 -3.30 -19.60
CA ALA A 3 0.02 -4.26 -18.64
C ALA A 3 1.54 -4.05 -18.46
N THR A 4 2.23 -3.67 -19.52
CA THR A 4 3.69 -3.42 -19.52
C THR A 4 4.04 -2.18 -18.71
N ILE A 5 3.21 -1.13 -18.79
CA ILE A 5 3.40 0.13 -18.04
C ILE A 5 3.15 -0.10 -16.56
N ILE A 6 2.05 -0.77 -16.19
CA ILE A 6 1.80 -1.03 -14.77
C ILE A 6 2.86 -1.95 -14.16
N LEU A 7 3.34 -2.97 -14.90
CA LEU A 7 4.42 -3.83 -14.41
C LEU A 7 5.73 -3.08 -14.19
N SER A 8 6.07 -2.12 -15.05
CA SER A 8 7.28 -1.30 -14.87
C SER A 8 7.18 -0.40 -13.64
N ILE A 9 5.99 0.15 -13.37
CA ILE A 9 5.70 0.93 -12.15
C ILE A 9 5.75 0.03 -10.91
N LEU A 10 5.07 -1.13 -10.94
CA LEU A 10 5.03 -2.04 -9.80
C LEU A 10 6.42 -2.55 -9.41
N LYS A 11 7.33 -2.77 -10.37
CA LYS A 11 8.74 -3.14 -10.11
C LYS A 11 9.49 -2.14 -9.21
N LYS A 12 9.07 -0.87 -9.18
CA LYS A 12 9.66 0.16 -8.32
C LYS A 12 9.25 0.01 -6.86
N LYS A 13 8.32 -0.89 -6.52
CA LYS A 13 7.86 -1.18 -5.14
C LYS A 13 7.40 0.09 -4.39
N LEU A 14 6.74 1.02 -5.07
CA LEU A 14 6.27 2.28 -4.47
C LEU A 14 5.24 2.04 -3.35
N ALA A 15 4.46 0.97 -3.47
CA ALA A 15 3.62 0.42 -2.41
C ALA A 15 3.44 -1.09 -2.60
N PHE A 16 3.03 -1.80 -1.56
CA PHE A 16 2.72 -3.22 -1.65
C PHE A 16 1.73 -3.71 -0.59
N LEU A 17 0.98 -4.77 -0.92
CA LEU A 17 0.19 -5.56 0.01
C LEU A 17 0.99 -6.80 0.42
N SER A 18 1.36 -6.90 1.69
CA SER A 18 2.18 -8.02 2.20
C SER A 18 1.40 -9.34 2.30
N GLY A 19 0.06 -9.27 2.31
CA GLY A 19 -0.83 -10.39 2.63
C GLY A 19 -1.18 -10.49 4.11
N GLY A 20 -0.51 -9.71 4.97
CA GLY A 20 -0.84 -9.60 6.39
C GLY A 20 -2.14 -8.84 6.65
N LYS A 21 -2.70 -9.07 7.83
CA LYS A 21 -3.93 -8.44 8.30
C LYS A 21 -3.76 -7.81 9.68
N ASP A 22 -4.47 -6.72 9.92
CA ASP A 22 -4.59 -6.15 11.26
C ASP A 22 -5.53 -6.98 12.15
N ARG A 23 -5.69 -6.59 13.42
CA ARG A 23 -6.56 -7.30 14.38
C ARG A 23 -8.04 -7.31 14.01
N ARG A 24 -8.50 -6.40 13.15
CA ARG A 24 -9.87 -6.37 12.61
C ARG A 24 -10.01 -7.16 11.32
N SER A 25 -8.95 -7.87 10.92
CA SER A 25 -8.81 -8.53 9.62
C SER A 25 -8.80 -7.55 8.44
N GLY A 26 -8.48 -6.28 8.68
CA GLY A 26 -8.22 -5.27 7.64
C GLY A 26 -6.88 -5.52 6.97
N LEU A 27 -6.74 -5.10 5.72
CA LEU A 27 -5.55 -5.36 4.90
C LEU A 27 -4.39 -4.44 5.30
N ILE A 28 -3.16 -4.95 5.19
CA ILE A 28 -1.96 -4.14 5.43
C ILE A 28 -1.34 -3.70 4.10
N LEU A 29 -1.33 -2.38 3.88
CA LEU A 29 -0.70 -1.73 2.74
C LEU A 29 0.54 -0.99 3.23
N THR A 30 1.70 -1.20 2.59
CA THR A 30 2.95 -0.54 2.96
C THR A 30 3.44 0.35 1.84
N ILE A 31 3.84 1.58 2.15
CA ILE A 31 4.43 2.58 1.26
C ILE A 31 5.86 2.85 1.75
N PRO A 32 6.89 2.17 1.19
CA PRO A 32 8.28 2.42 1.56
C PRO A 32 8.81 3.67 0.86
N LEU A 33 8.91 4.79 1.60
CA LEU A 33 9.40 6.03 1.02
C LEU A 33 10.93 6.06 0.96
N CYS A 34 11.43 6.46 -0.20
CA CYS A 34 12.84 6.68 -0.46
C CYS A 34 13.00 7.97 -1.28
N LEU A 35 13.97 8.82 -0.90
CA LEU A 35 14.21 10.13 -1.51
C LEU A 35 14.41 10.07 -3.04
N GLU A 36 15.00 8.99 -3.54
CA GLU A 36 15.39 8.86 -4.95
C GLU A 36 14.27 8.29 -5.85
N GLN A 37 13.21 7.73 -5.26
CA GLN A 37 12.26 6.86 -6.00
C GLN A 37 10.80 7.29 -5.92
N THR A 38 10.46 8.28 -5.08
CA THR A 38 9.04 8.62 -4.84
C THR A 38 8.49 9.57 -5.91
N ASN A 39 7.97 9.01 -7.01
CA ASN A 39 7.13 9.72 -7.95
C ASN A 39 5.66 9.62 -7.51
N MET A 40 5.01 10.75 -7.25
CA MET A 40 3.64 10.79 -6.71
C MET A 40 2.58 10.29 -7.70
N ASP A 41 2.75 10.52 -9.00
CA ASP A 41 1.81 10.05 -10.01
C ASP A 41 1.89 8.53 -10.15
N GLU A 42 3.10 7.99 -10.18
CA GLU A 42 3.33 6.54 -10.20
C GLU A 42 2.87 5.87 -8.90
N LEU A 43 3.00 6.55 -7.75
CA LEU A 43 2.46 6.08 -6.48
C LEU A 43 0.94 6.03 -6.53
N SER A 44 0.26 7.06 -7.05
CA SER A 44 -1.19 7.06 -7.22
C SER A 44 -1.64 5.89 -8.09
N VAL A 45 -0.98 5.69 -9.24
CA VAL A 45 -1.24 4.55 -10.13
C VAL A 45 -1.01 3.20 -9.43
N THR A 46 0.05 3.10 -8.62
CA THR A 46 0.36 1.89 -7.84
C THR A 46 -0.77 1.61 -6.83
N LEU A 47 -1.23 2.64 -6.12
CA LEU A 47 -2.30 2.52 -5.13
C LEU A 47 -3.62 2.11 -5.81
N ASP A 48 -4.01 2.77 -6.89
CA ASP A 48 -5.22 2.43 -7.65
C ASP A 48 -5.22 0.95 -8.08
N TYR A 49 -4.09 0.48 -8.62
CA TYR A 49 -3.95 -0.92 -9.00
C TYR A 49 -4.05 -1.84 -7.78
N LEU A 50 -3.28 -1.59 -6.71
CA LEU A 50 -3.27 -2.46 -5.54
C LEU A 50 -4.63 -2.52 -4.84
N LEU A 51 -5.35 -1.42 -4.77
CA LEU A 51 -6.68 -1.33 -4.15
C LEU A 51 -7.76 -2.00 -5.01
N SER A 52 -7.53 -2.19 -6.31
CA SER A 52 -8.44 -2.95 -7.18
C SER A 52 -8.35 -4.47 -6.99
N ILE A 53 -7.28 -4.98 -6.36
CA ILE A 53 -7.03 -6.43 -6.22
C ILE A 53 -7.96 -7.11 -5.20
N PRO A 54 -8.15 -6.59 -3.97
CA PRO A 54 -8.96 -7.27 -2.98
C PRO A 54 -10.45 -7.15 -3.30
N SER A 55 -11.22 -8.20 -3.00
CA SER A 55 -12.68 -8.17 -3.13
C SER A 55 -13.32 -7.10 -2.22
N GLU A 56 -14.51 -6.62 -2.58
CA GLU A 56 -15.31 -5.70 -1.75
C GLU A 56 -15.47 -6.18 -0.30
N LYS A 57 -15.63 -7.48 -0.06
CA LYS A 57 -15.73 -8.06 1.29
C LYS A 57 -14.45 -7.88 2.11
N CYS A 58 -13.28 -7.93 1.46
CA CYS A 58 -12.00 -7.67 2.12
C CYS A 58 -11.83 -6.18 2.39
N LYS A 59 -12.15 -5.36 1.39
CA LYS A 59 -12.10 -3.89 1.44
C LYS A 59 -13.00 -3.29 2.53
N ALA A 60 -14.20 -3.85 2.73
CA ALA A 60 -15.10 -3.46 3.81
C ALA A 60 -14.55 -3.67 5.24
N ARG A 61 -13.47 -4.44 5.42
CA ARG A 61 -12.75 -4.57 6.72
C ARG A 61 -11.73 -3.46 6.93
N GLY A 62 -11.52 -2.65 5.91
CA GLY A 62 -10.61 -1.52 5.89
C GLY A 62 -9.14 -1.90 5.68
N PHE A 63 -8.31 -0.87 5.76
CA PHE A 63 -6.87 -0.90 5.59
C PHE A 63 -6.18 -0.30 6.80
N THR A 64 -5.07 -0.92 7.18
CA THR A 64 -4.01 -0.28 7.94
C THR A 64 -2.87 0.03 6.97
N VAL A 65 -2.52 1.31 6.85
CA VAL A 65 -1.46 1.77 5.93
C VAL A 65 -0.19 2.06 6.72
N ILE A 66 0.93 1.46 6.34
CA ILE A 66 2.25 1.75 6.89
C ILE A 66 2.96 2.67 5.91
N VAL A 67 3.27 3.90 6.32
CA VAL A 67 4.09 4.84 5.54
C VAL A 67 5.48 4.83 6.14
N ASP A 68 6.42 4.12 5.51
CA ASP A 68 7.79 4.06 6.00
C ASP A 68 8.60 5.28 5.53
N GLY A 69 8.62 6.29 6.39
CA GLY A 69 9.31 7.54 6.14
C GLY A 69 10.79 7.53 6.56
N ARG A 70 11.33 6.43 7.10
CA ARG A 70 12.70 6.41 7.69
C ARG A 70 13.79 6.95 6.77
N LYS A 71 13.62 6.81 5.46
CA LYS A 71 14.57 7.25 4.42
C LYS A 71 14.02 8.38 3.55
N SER A 72 13.12 9.20 4.07
CA SER A 72 12.46 10.28 3.32
C SER A 72 12.49 11.62 4.05
N GLN A 73 12.06 12.69 3.38
CA GLN A 73 11.83 13.99 4.01
C GLN A 73 10.40 14.05 4.55
N TRP A 74 10.22 14.75 5.68
CA TRP A 74 8.92 14.90 6.31
C TRP A 74 7.84 15.51 5.38
N ASN A 75 8.20 16.45 4.51
CA ASN A 75 7.25 17.03 3.57
C ASN A 75 6.71 15.99 2.59
N VAL A 76 7.54 15.04 2.14
CA VAL A 76 7.09 13.92 1.29
C VAL A 76 6.14 13.01 2.06
N VAL A 77 6.48 12.66 3.30
CA VAL A 77 5.61 11.86 4.18
C VAL A 77 4.24 12.53 4.35
N LYS A 78 4.22 13.83 4.63
CA LYS A 78 2.98 14.62 4.74
C LYS A 78 2.15 14.58 3.47
N THR A 79 2.77 14.82 2.31
CA THR A 79 2.08 14.78 1.02
C THR A 79 1.44 13.41 0.78
N VAL A 80 2.14 12.32 1.09
CA VAL A 80 1.62 10.95 0.95
C VAL A 80 0.45 10.71 1.90
N VAL A 81 0.56 11.09 3.18
CA VAL A 81 -0.55 10.93 4.13
C VAL A 81 -1.79 11.73 3.71
N LEU A 82 -1.62 12.95 3.19
CA LEU A 82 -2.72 13.76 2.68
C LEU A 82 -3.32 13.17 1.40
N MET A 83 -2.49 12.60 0.52
CA MET A 83 -2.96 11.89 -0.69
C MET A 83 -3.88 10.73 -0.35
N LEU A 84 -3.61 9.98 0.74
CA LEU A 84 -4.45 8.84 1.15
C LEU A 84 -5.92 9.23 1.40
N GLN A 85 -6.20 10.49 1.79
CA GLN A 85 -7.58 10.99 1.93
C GLN A 85 -8.37 10.91 0.62
N ASN A 86 -7.70 11.20 -0.49
CA ASN A 86 -8.32 11.30 -1.81
C ASN A 86 -8.30 9.96 -2.55
N VAL A 87 -7.22 9.19 -2.38
CA VAL A 87 -6.98 7.94 -3.13
C VAL A 87 -7.64 6.74 -2.47
N VAL A 88 -7.85 6.76 -1.14
CA VAL A 88 -8.43 5.64 -0.42
C VAL A 88 -9.78 6.04 0.18
N PRO A 89 -10.86 6.03 -0.62
CA PRO A 89 -12.19 6.42 -0.14
C PRO A 89 -12.66 5.46 0.97
N ALA A 90 -12.99 6.04 2.13
CA ALA A 90 -13.76 5.45 3.23
C ALA A 90 -13.36 4.02 3.69
N GLU A 91 -12.09 3.66 3.66
CA GLU A 91 -11.65 2.33 4.11
C GLU A 91 -10.30 2.34 4.85
N VAL A 92 -9.60 3.47 4.95
CA VAL A 92 -8.41 3.54 5.83
C VAL A 92 -8.88 3.73 7.25
N SER A 93 -8.47 2.81 8.12
CA SER A 93 -8.75 2.92 9.54
C SER A 93 -7.59 3.53 10.33
N LEU A 94 -6.37 3.18 9.95
CA LEU A 94 -5.16 3.59 10.66
C LEU A 94 -4.02 3.81 9.66
N VAL A 95 -3.31 4.93 9.81
CA VAL A 95 -2.05 5.21 9.13
C VAL A 95 -0.91 5.22 10.15
N CYS A 96 -0.02 4.26 10.03
CA CYS A 96 1.20 4.17 10.82
C CYS A 96 2.35 4.84 10.07
N VAL A 97 2.73 6.05 10.48
CA VAL A 97 3.90 6.73 9.94
C VAL A 97 5.13 6.24 10.68
N VAL A 98 5.94 5.42 10.00
CA VAL A 98 7.19 4.89 10.55
C VAL A 98 8.27 5.93 10.42
N LYS A 99 8.89 6.21 11.56
CA LYS A 99 9.85 7.28 11.70
C LYS A 99 11.26 6.78 12.02
N PRO A 100 12.32 7.52 11.64
CA PRO A 100 13.64 7.28 12.21
C PRO A 100 13.62 7.50 13.73
N ASP A 101 14.50 6.81 14.44
CA ASP A 101 14.60 6.91 15.91
C ASP A 101 15.07 8.30 16.33
N GLU A 102 16.08 8.83 15.63
CA GLU A 102 16.50 10.22 15.65
C GLU A 102 15.59 11.03 14.71
N PHE A 103 14.47 11.52 15.24
CA PHE A 103 13.37 12.03 14.41
C PHE A 103 13.55 13.46 13.88
N TRP A 104 12.82 13.81 12.80
CA TRP A 104 12.76 15.17 12.23
C TRP A 104 12.39 16.21 13.30
N ASP A 105 13.02 17.40 13.24
CA ASP A 105 13.02 18.48 14.25
C ASP A 105 11.84 18.49 15.22
N LYS A 106 12.11 18.52 16.53
CA LYS A 106 11.10 18.47 17.60
C LYS A 106 9.95 19.48 17.43
N LYS A 107 10.17 20.65 16.82
CA LYS A 107 9.12 21.64 16.52
C LYS A 107 8.11 21.17 15.46
N VAL A 108 8.54 20.33 14.52
CA VAL A 108 7.72 19.77 13.45
C VAL A 108 6.70 18.77 14.01
N THR A 109 7.11 17.96 15.00
CA THR A 109 6.31 16.85 15.57
C THR A 109 5.01 17.24 16.27
N HIS A 110 5.02 18.30 17.07
CA HIS A 110 3.87 18.71 17.88
C HIS A 110 2.69 19.23 17.05
N PHE A 111 2.94 19.58 15.78
CA PHE A 111 1.93 20.07 14.84
C PHE A 111 1.49 19.01 13.83
N CYS A 112 2.07 17.80 13.87
CA CYS A 112 1.84 16.80 12.84
C CYS A 112 0.40 16.32 12.84
N PHE A 113 -0.34 16.71 11.79
CA PHE A 113 -1.71 16.32 11.50
C PHE A 113 -2.76 16.70 12.53
N TRP A 114 -2.41 17.42 13.60
CA TRP A 114 -3.40 17.78 14.64
C TRP A 114 -4.44 18.79 14.10
N LYS A 115 -4.03 19.68 13.18
CA LYS A 115 -4.96 20.58 12.47
C LYS A 115 -5.79 19.86 11.40
N GLU A 116 -5.24 18.79 10.85
CA GLU A 116 -5.85 18.00 9.78
C GLU A 116 -6.59 16.75 10.30
N LYS A 117 -6.51 16.43 11.59
CA LYS A 117 -6.99 15.18 12.19
C LYS A 117 -8.48 14.97 11.92
N ASP A 118 -9.27 16.01 12.14
CA ASP A 118 -10.72 15.98 11.91
C ASP A 118 -11.08 15.97 10.41
N ARG A 119 -10.12 16.26 9.52
CA ARG A 119 -10.29 16.26 8.07
C ARG A 119 -9.82 14.97 7.39
N LEU A 120 -8.89 14.23 8.01
CA LEU A 120 -8.27 13.04 7.42
C LEU A 120 -9.24 11.85 7.30
N GLY A 121 -10.23 11.75 8.18
CA GLY A 121 -11.17 10.62 8.18
C GLY A 121 -10.58 9.30 8.70
N PHE A 122 -9.31 9.28 9.11
CA PHE A 122 -8.61 8.12 9.67
C PHE A 122 -7.64 8.53 10.80
N GLU A 123 -7.30 7.57 11.65
CA GLU A 123 -6.30 7.77 12.70
C GLU A 123 -4.89 7.77 12.12
N VAL A 124 -4.03 8.68 12.59
CA VAL A 124 -2.61 8.72 12.23
C VAL A 124 -1.76 8.58 13.49
N ILE A 125 -0.82 7.63 13.49
CA ILE A 125 0.16 7.46 14.55
C ILE A 125 1.58 7.60 14.03
N LEU A 126 2.45 8.19 14.85
CA LEU A 126 3.89 8.29 14.60
C LEU A 126 4.61 7.26 15.46
N VAL A 127 5.33 6.32 14.84
CA VAL A 127 5.84 5.14 15.54
C VAL A 127 7.20 4.72 15.01
N SER A 128 8.13 4.32 15.89
CA SER A 128 9.39 3.68 15.46
C SER A 128 9.09 2.28 14.91
N ALA A 129 9.88 1.80 13.95
CA ALA A 129 9.63 0.52 13.27
C ALA A 129 9.40 -0.64 14.26
N ASN A 130 10.28 -0.78 15.26
CA ASN A 130 10.21 -1.82 16.30
C ASN A 130 8.99 -1.74 17.25
N LYS A 131 8.19 -0.66 17.20
CA LYS A 131 6.99 -0.49 18.01
C LYS A 131 5.70 -0.78 17.24
N LEU A 132 5.78 -1.09 15.94
CA LEU A 132 4.60 -1.44 15.13
C LEU A 132 3.90 -2.72 15.62
N THR A 133 4.64 -3.64 16.22
CA THR A 133 4.12 -4.89 16.82
C THR A 133 3.11 -4.66 17.96
N ARG A 134 3.02 -3.43 18.48
CA ARG A 134 1.98 -3.05 19.46
C ARG A 134 0.59 -2.93 18.83
N TYR A 135 0.55 -2.59 17.53
CA TYR A 135 -0.68 -2.32 16.76
C TYR A 135 -1.02 -3.47 15.81
N ILE A 136 -0.02 -4.13 15.24
CA ILE A 136 -0.16 -5.24 14.29
C ILE A 136 0.49 -6.48 14.89
N GLU A 137 -0.13 -7.66 14.75
CA GLU A 137 0.47 -8.90 15.24
C GLU A 137 1.79 -9.19 14.50
N PRO A 138 2.85 -9.64 15.20
CA PRO A 138 4.16 -9.92 14.57
C PRO A 138 4.07 -10.88 13.37
N SER A 139 3.19 -11.89 13.43
CA SER A 139 2.98 -12.85 12.34
C SER A 139 2.34 -12.24 11.08
N GLN A 140 1.77 -11.04 11.19
CA GLN A 140 1.12 -10.30 10.11
C GLN A 140 1.96 -9.13 9.60
N LEU A 141 3.10 -8.87 10.22
CA LEU A 141 3.97 -7.74 9.95
C LEU A 141 5.27 -8.21 9.31
N THR A 142 5.80 -7.46 8.35
CA THR A 142 7.06 -7.82 7.68
C THR A 142 8.27 -7.63 8.59
N GLU A 143 9.35 -8.35 8.27
CA GLU A 143 10.61 -8.33 9.04
C GLU A 143 11.23 -6.93 9.15
N ASP A 144 11.04 -6.06 8.13
CA ASP A 144 11.49 -4.66 8.11
C ASP A 144 10.96 -3.82 9.30
N PHE A 145 9.88 -4.29 9.93
CA PHE A 145 9.18 -3.65 11.04
C PHE A 145 9.14 -4.53 12.31
N GLY A 146 10.00 -5.55 12.39
CA GLY A 146 10.11 -6.43 13.55
C GLY A 146 9.03 -7.50 13.65
N GLY A 147 8.36 -7.83 12.53
CA GLY A 147 7.48 -8.99 12.44
C GLY A 147 8.19 -10.23 11.87
N SER A 148 7.41 -11.24 11.53
CA SER A 148 7.89 -12.53 10.99
C SER A 148 7.21 -12.91 9.68
N LEU A 149 6.41 -12.02 9.09
CA LEU A 149 5.78 -12.27 7.79
C LEU A 149 6.81 -12.06 6.67
N THR A 150 7.11 -13.13 5.95
CA THR A 150 7.98 -13.06 4.78
C THR A 150 7.23 -12.47 3.58
N TYR A 151 7.77 -11.42 2.97
CA TYR A 151 7.25 -10.84 1.73
C TYR A 151 8.38 -10.67 0.71
N ASP A 152 8.27 -11.39 -0.41
CA ASP A 152 9.15 -11.24 -1.56
C ASP A 152 8.38 -10.50 -2.68
N HIS A 153 8.88 -9.32 -3.04
CA HIS A 153 8.24 -8.48 -4.04
C HIS A 153 8.37 -9.06 -5.46
N MET A 154 9.48 -9.70 -5.78
CA MET A 154 9.74 -10.29 -7.10
C MET A 154 8.91 -11.55 -7.33
N ASP A 155 8.75 -12.36 -6.29
CA ASP A 155 7.83 -13.50 -6.29
C ASP A 155 6.37 -13.02 -6.44
N TRP A 156 5.98 -11.99 -5.69
CA TRP A 156 4.65 -11.38 -5.83
C TRP A 156 4.39 -10.85 -7.26
N LEU A 157 5.36 -10.15 -7.85
CA LEU A 157 5.27 -9.66 -9.24
C LEU A 157 5.13 -10.80 -10.23
N SER A 158 5.92 -11.86 -10.08
CA SER A 158 5.86 -13.05 -10.95
C SER A 158 4.47 -13.69 -10.91
N LYS A 159 3.89 -13.85 -9.72
CA LYS A 159 2.52 -14.37 -9.54
C LYS A 159 1.47 -13.45 -10.20
N ARG A 160 1.67 -12.12 -10.13
CA ARG A 160 0.76 -11.16 -10.78
C ARG A 160 0.86 -11.20 -12.29
N LEU A 161 2.06 -11.31 -12.85
CA LEU A 161 2.26 -11.46 -14.28
C LEU A 161 1.52 -12.69 -14.81
N VAL A 162 1.69 -13.84 -14.14
CA VAL A 162 0.98 -15.08 -14.52
C VAL A 162 -0.54 -14.88 -14.47
N SER A 163 -1.06 -14.24 -13.43
CA SER A 163 -2.50 -13.95 -13.31
C SER A 163 -3.01 -13.00 -14.41
N LEU A 164 -2.26 -11.94 -14.74
CA LEU A 164 -2.62 -11.00 -15.80
C LEU A 164 -2.63 -11.69 -17.17
N LEU A 165 -1.60 -12.50 -17.46
CA LEU A 165 -1.52 -13.26 -18.70
C LEU A 165 -2.63 -14.31 -18.80
N ALA A 166 -2.92 -15.04 -17.72
CA ALA A 166 -4.00 -16.02 -17.68
C ALA A 166 -5.36 -15.38 -17.99
N ASN A 167 -5.64 -14.18 -17.46
CA ASN A 167 -6.87 -13.44 -17.78
C ASN A 167 -6.95 -13.04 -19.25
N VAL A 168 -5.82 -12.65 -19.87
CA VAL A 168 -5.77 -12.34 -21.30
C VAL A 168 -6.01 -13.60 -22.14
N PHE A 169 -5.37 -14.73 -21.79
CA PHE A 169 -5.56 -16.00 -22.49
C PHE A 169 -7.00 -16.53 -22.37
N LEU A 170 -7.60 -16.47 -21.17
CA LEU A 170 -8.99 -16.87 -20.97
C LEU A 170 -9.96 -15.96 -21.72
N PHE A 171 -9.70 -14.65 -21.77
CA PHE A 171 -10.51 -13.72 -22.54
C PHE A 171 -10.41 -13.98 -24.04
N GLN A 172 -9.20 -14.25 -24.57
CA GLN A 172 -9.00 -14.61 -25.97
C GLN A 172 -9.68 -15.95 -26.31
N TYR A 173 -9.58 -16.95 -25.43
CA TYR A 173 -10.21 -18.25 -25.62
C TYR A 173 -11.75 -18.14 -25.64
N ASN A 174 -12.33 -17.47 -24.65
CA ASN A 174 -13.79 -17.24 -24.60
C ASN A 174 -14.28 -16.42 -25.80
N PHE A 175 -13.49 -15.44 -26.28
CA PHE A 175 -13.83 -14.68 -27.48
C PHE A 175 -13.85 -15.55 -28.75
N GLN A 176 -12.91 -16.49 -28.88
CA GLN A 176 -12.88 -17.46 -29.98
C GLN A 176 -14.06 -18.44 -29.91
N GLU A 177 -14.43 -18.94 -28.72
CA GLU A 177 -15.62 -19.78 -28.54
C GLU A 177 -16.91 -19.05 -28.93
N ILE A 178 -17.07 -17.79 -28.51
CA ILE A 178 -18.23 -16.97 -28.85
C ILE A 178 -18.34 -16.77 -30.37
N GLN A 179 -17.22 -16.51 -31.07
CA GLN A 179 -17.22 -16.40 -32.53
C GLN A 179 -17.57 -17.72 -33.23
N SER A 180 -17.07 -18.85 -32.71
CA SER A 180 -17.38 -20.18 -33.26
C SER A 180 -18.81 -20.65 -32.99
N SER A 181 -19.45 -20.14 -31.94
CA SER A 181 -20.83 -20.50 -31.56
C SER A 181 -21.90 -19.64 -32.27
N CYS A 182 -21.49 -18.53 -32.89
CA CYS A 182 -22.36 -17.64 -33.66
C CYS A 182 -22.25 -17.86 -35.19
N SER A 183 -21.55 -18.91 -35.63
CA SER A 183 -21.41 -19.32 -37.04
C SER A 183 -22.17 -20.62 -37.30
#